data_AF-A0A535HK74-F1
#
_entry.id   AF-A0A535HK74-F1
#
_cell.length_a   1.000
_cell.length_b   1.000
_cell.length_c   1.000
_cell.angle_alpha   90.00
_cell.angle_beta   90.00
_cell.angle_gamma   90.00
#
_symmetry.space_group_name_H-M   'P 1'
#
loop_
_entity.id
_entity.type
_entity.pdbx_description
1 polymer ?
#
loop_
_entity_poly.entity_id
_entity_poly.type
_entity_poly.pdbx_seq_one_letter_code
_entity_poly.pdbx_strand_id
1 'polypeptide(L)'
;MKRAVLSVAIVVGLAIGAAMPTSAIGLTQVTLTCDDGTTSTMVVDMDTLTGLTLSVQAMIDYPADLTCDMVQVPLPGGVVRIGGVAMASPGHNPFIVGGGRWQVPCGVITGGGGTSTGGSTPTSGGAPIQQSSDLIWVNVAVNFHQRDDGSFYGTLNETIPANQFCNGVPVGETHFTSKPEPSPPGCFGIDPSATNTAHVVSTVTQTSGQQQFPNGFGGFLAVDDQIHFSFTDNGNPGHQLVNDKLQGPPAPNDSTCVQDPVTKAVTATGNPPSFELLHGNITLHP
;
A
#
# COMPACT_ATOMS: atom_id res chain seq x y z
N MET A 1 4.42 -3.60 86.57
CA MET A 1 5.69 -3.53 85.80
C MET A 1 5.31 -3.72 84.34
N LYS A 2 5.17 -2.64 83.56
CA LYS A 2 6.15 -2.20 82.56
C LYS A 2 6.74 -3.38 81.76
N ARG A 3 6.30 -3.54 80.50
CA ARG A 3 7.11 -3.18 79.32
C ARG A 3 6.35 -3.49 78.04
N ALA A 4 6.30 -2.48 77.19
CA ALA A 4 5.72 -2.49 75.88
C ALA A 4 6.80 -2.82 74.83
N VAL A 5 6.34 -3.13 73.61
CA VAL A 5 6.86 -2.58 72.34
C VAL A 5 7.81 -3.42 71.45
N LEU A 6 7.32 -3.59 70.20
CA LEU A 6 7.95 -3.60 68.85
C LEU A 6 8.67 -4.84 68.25
N SER A 7 7.94 -5.50 67.34
CA SER A 7 8.20 -5.81 65.91
C SER A 7 9.63 -5.94 65.37
N VAL A 8 9.92 -7.04 64.65
CA VAL A 8 10.46 -7.08 63.27
C VAL A 8 10.13 -8.46 62.66
N ALA A 9 9.37 -8.51 61.56
CA ALA A 9 9.26 -9.70 60.71
C ALA A 9 9.97 -9.41 59.38
N ILE A 10 11.12 -10.05 59.17
CA ILE A 10 11.89 -9.97 57.92
C ILE A 10 11.26 -10.96 56.95
N VAL A 11 10.53 -10.48 55.95
CA VAL A 11 10.14 -11.28 54.79
C VAL A 11 11.27 -11.18 53.76
N VAL A 12 12.07 -12.24 53.66
CA VAL A 12 12.95 -12.45 52.51
C VAL A 12 12.07 -12.91 51.36
N GLY A 13 11.63 -11.98 50.51
CA GLY A 13 11.03 -12.27 49.22
C GLY A 13 12.12 -12.76 48.27
N LEU A 14 12.04 -14.03 47.87
CA LEU A 14 12.97 -14.64 46.93
C LEU A 14 12.80 -13.97 45.54
N ALA A 15 13.78 -13.15 45.17
CA ALA A 15 13.92 -12.64 43.82
C ALA A 15 14.36 -13.79 42.90
N ILE A 16 13.43 -14.30 42.09
CA ILE A 16 13.74 -14.98 40.83
C ILE A 16 12.99 -14.21 39.74
N GLY A 17 13.54 -13.05 39.39
CA GLY A 17 13.19 -12.36 38.15
C GLY A 17 13.86 -13.12 37.00
N ALA A 18 13.20 -14.17 36.52
CA ALA A 18 13.48 -14.70 35.19
C ALA A 18 12.97 -13.66 34.18
N ALA A 19 13.86 -13.27 33.27
CA ALA A 19 13.62 -12.28 32.25
C ALA A 19 12.52 -12.72 31.26
N MET A 20 11.52 -11.85 31.09
CA MET A 20 10.58 -11.67 29.95
C MET A 20 9.61 -12.85 29.62
N PRO A 21 8.37 -12.57 29.17
CA PRO A 21 8.09 -11.83 27.94
C PRO A 21 7.39 -10.49 28.17
N THR A 22 7.68 -9.54 27.28
CA THR A 22 6.85 -8.36 27.05
C THR A 22 5.42 -8.79 26.76
N SER A 23 4.48 -8.32 27.57
CA SER A 23 3.06 -8.50 27.35
C SER A 23 2.66 -7.98 25.96
N ALA A 24 2.06 -8.83 25.12
CA ALA A 24 1.42 -8.44 23.86
C ALA A 24 0.07 -7.76 24.12
N ILE A 25 0.09 -6.63 24.82
CA ILE A 25 -1.08 -5.76 25.01
C ILE A 25 -1.16 -4.88 23.77
N GLY A 26 -2.25 -4.96 23.00
CA GLY A 26 -2.49 -4.05 21.86
C GLY A 26 -2.46 -4.67 20.46
N LEU A 27 -2.41 -5.99 20.32
CA LEU A 27 -2.63 -6.65 19.03
C LEU A 27 -4.13 -6.91 18.79
N THR A 28 -4.60 -6.61 17.58
CA THR A 28 -5.98 -6.81 17.14
C THR A 28 -6.01 -7.72 15.93
N GLN A 29 -6.89 -8.73 15.93
CA GLN A 29 -7.13 -9.52 14.74
C GLN A 29 -8.12 -8.78 13.85
N VAL A 30 -7.75 -8.60 12.60
CA VAL A 30 -8.50 -7.88 11.58
C VAL A 30 -8.80 -8.82 10.44
N THR A 31 -10.02 -8.80 9.93
CA THR A 31 -10.37 -9.43 8.66
C THR A 31 -10.80 -8.34 7.69
N LEU A 32 -10.06 -8.22 6.59
CA LEU A 32 -10.33 -7.32 5.48
C LEU A 32 -10.99 -8.13 4.36
N THR A 33 -12.14 -7.68 3.88
CA THR A 33 -12.88 -8.32 2.78
C THR A 33 -13.13 -7.29 1.69
N CYS A 34 -12.74 -7.57 0.47
CA CYS A 34 -12.90 -6.63 -0.65
C CYS A 34 -13.88 -7.17 -1.69
N ASP A 35 -14.47 -6.26 -2.46
CA ASP A 35 -15.46 -6.56 -3.51
C ASP A 35 -14.90 -7.34 -4.72
N ASP A 36 -13.57 -7.36 -4.86
CA ASP A 36 -12.83 -8.21 -5.79
C ASP A 36 -12.81 -9.71 -5.43
N GLY A 37 -13.45 -10.08 -4.30
CA GLY A 37 -13.54 -11.43 -3.75
C GLY A 37 -12.36 -11.83 -2.87
N THR A 38 -11.39 -10.94 -2.64
CA THR A 38 -10.27 -11.19 -1.75
C THR A 38 -10.67 -11.03 -0.28
N THR A 39 -10.13 -11.90 0.56
CA THR A 39 -10.30 -11.83 2.01
C THR A 39 -8.96 -12.12 2.66
N SER A 40 -8.55 -11.25 3.58
CA SER A 40 -7.29 -11.35 4.30
C SER A 40 -7.53 -11.21 5.80
N THR A 41 -6.99 -12.13 6.59
CA THR A 41 -7.03 -12.04 8.04
C THR A 41 -5.62 -11.84 8.56
N MET A 42 -5.42 -10.79 9.36
CA MET A 42 -4.13 -10.31 9.84
C MET A 42 -4.19 -9.99 11.33
N VAL A 43 -3.03 -9.98 12.00
CA VAL A 43 -2.91 -9.57 13.40
C VAL A 43 -2.01 -8.36 13.44
N VAL A 44 -2.55 -7.22 13.85
CA VAL A 44 -1.89 -5.92 13.72
C VAL A 44 -1.88 -5.18 15.05
N ASP A 45 -0.90 -4.30 15.26
CA ASP A 45 -0.90 -3.36 16.37
C ASP A 45 -1.90 -2.21 16.14
N MET A 46 -2.05 -1.33 17.14
CA MET A 46 -2.99 -0.21 17.11
C MET A 46 -2.66 0.86 16.07
N ASP A 47 -1.39 1.11 15.77
CA ASP A 47 -0.99 2.10 14.78
C ASP A 47 -1.30 1.58 13.38
N THR A 48 -0.95 0.32 13.11
CA THR A 48 -1.32 -0.37 11.87
C THR A 48 -2.85 -0.45 11.70
N LEU A 49 -3.60 -0.72 12.78
CA LEU A 49 -5.07 -0.74 12.75
C LEU A 49 -5.67 0.62 12.36
N THR A 50 -5.08 1.70 12.89
CA THR A 50 -5.49 3.06 12.56
C THR A 50 -5.25 3.35 11.09
N GLY A 51 -4.09 2.98 10.56
CA GLY A 51 -3.76 3.10 9.15
C GLY A 51 -4.72 2.34 8.25
N LEU A 52 -5.02 1.08 8.58
CA LEU A 52 -5.99 0.27 7.82
C LEU A 52 -7.36 0.92 7.78
N THR A 53 -7.82 1.48 8.90
CA THR A 53 -9.11 2.20 8.95
C THR A 53 -9.12 3.40 8.00
N LEU A 54 -8.04 4.19 8.02
CA LEU A 54 -7.91 5.37 7.15
C LEU A 54 -7.79 4.99 5.67
N SER A 55 -7.08 3.90 5.38
CA SER A 55 -6.92 3.36 4.02
C SER A 55 -8.26 2.91 3.44
N VAL A 56 -9.04 2.15 4.22
CA VAL A 56 -10.38 1.70 3.83
C VAL A 56 -11.34 2.88 3.64
N GLN A 57 -11.32 3.87 4.54
CA GLN A 57 -12.13 5.08 4.38
C GLN A 57 -11.76 5.85 3.11
N ALA A 58 -10.47 5.95 2.80
CA ALA A 58 -10.01 6.63 1.60
C ALA A 58 -10.43 5.93 0.30
N MET A 59 -10.52 4.59 0.28
CA MET A 59 -11.08 3.84 -0.86
C MET A 59 -12.57 4.17 -1.08
N ILE A 60 -13.31 4.42 -0.01
CA ILE A 60 -14.73 4.81 -0.08
C ILE A 60 -14.86 6.25 -0.59
N ASP A 61 -14.03 7.16 -0.07
CA ASP A 61 -14.09 8.58 -0.42
C ASP A 61 -13.59 8.86 -1.85
N TYR A 62 -12.64 8.05 -2.33
CA TYR A 62 -11.99 8.18 -3.63
C TYR A 62 -11.99 6.84 -4.38
N PRO A 63 -13.14 6.42 -4.93
CA PRO A 63 -13.29 5.09 -5.50
C PRO A 63 -12.40 4.88 -6.72
N ALA A 64 -11.77 3.70 -6.77
CA ALA A 64 -10.98 3.21 -7.88
C ALA A 64 -11.37 1.75 -8.22
N ASP A 65 -12.67 1.44 -8.32
CA ASP A 65 -13.19 0.08 -8.61
C ASP A 65 -12.69 -1.04 -7.67
N LEU A 66 -12.32 -0.67 -6.44
CA LEU A 66 -11.97 -1.57 -5.35
C LEU A 66 -12.48 -0.95 -4.05
N THR A 67 -13.31 -1.68 -3.33
CA THR A 67 -13.79 -1.29 -1.99
C THR A 67 -13.58 -2.45 -1.03
N CYS A 68 -13.01 -2.15 0.13
CA CYS A 68 -12.80 -3.11 1.20
C CYS A 68 -13.63 -2.75 2.43
N ASP A 69 -14.04 -3.76 3.18
CA ASP A 69 -14.66 -3.65 4.50
C ASP A 69 -13.80 -4.38 5.53
N MET A 70 -13.81 -3.90 6.76
CA MET A 70 -12.94 -4.36 7.82
C MET A 70 -13.72 -4.76 9.07
N VAL A 71 -13.52 -6.01 9.50
CA VAL A 71 -14.08 -6.55 10.74
C VAL A 71 -12.97 -6.74 11.75
N GLN A 72 -13.12 -6.13 12.93
CA GLN A 72 -12.17 -6.22 14.03
C GLN A 72 -12.69 -7.23 15.07
N VAL A 73 -11.84 -8.17 15.47
CA VAL A 73 -12.08 -9.07 16.60
C VAL A 73 -11.04 -8.74 17.67
N PRO A 74 -11.43 -8.07 18.77
CA PRO A 74 -10.53 -7.83 19.88
C PRO A 74 -10.03 -9.17 20.42
N LEU A 75 -8.71 -9.38 20.40
CA LEU A 75 -8.11 -10.59 20.98
C LEU A 75 -8.12 -10.43 22.50
N PRO A 76 -8.96 -11.16 23.26
CA PRO A 76 -8.94 -11.06 24.71
C PRO A 76 -7.76 -11.90 25.21
N GLY A 77 -6.62 -11.25 25.42
CA GLY A 77 -5.47 -11.81 26.14
C GLY A 77 -5.02 -13.20 25.68
N GLY A 78 -4.59 -13.34 24.42
CA GLY A 78 -3.72 -14.44 23.98
C GLY A 78 -4.21 -15.86 24.25
N VAL A 79 -5.46 -16.21 23.90
CA VAL A 79 -5.92 -17.61 23.90
C VAL A 79 -6.68 -17.95 22.63
N VAL A 80 -6.05 -18.80 21.82
CA VAL A 80 -6.61 -19.49 20.64
C VAL A 80 -7.88 -20.25 21.03
N ARG A 81 -9.03 -19.93 20.42
CA ARG A 81 -10.19 -20.83 20.42
C ARG A 81 -10.17 -21.67 19.14
N ILE A 82 -9.98 -22.96 19.32
CA ILE A 82 -10.09 -24.00 18.29
C ILE A 82 -11.58 -24.22 17.98
N GLY A 83 -11.95 -24.09 16.70
CA GLY A 83 -13.23 -24.57 16.18
C GLY A 83 -13.86 -23.66 15.12
N GLY A 84 -13.35 -23.73 13.89
CA GLY A 84 -13.97 -23.08 12.72
C GLY A 84 -12.93 -22.83 11.64
N VAL A 85 -13.05 -23.57 10.52
CA VAL A 85 -12.35 -23.42 9.23
C VAL A 85 -10.92 -22.85 9.27
N ALA A 86 -9.94 -23.72 9.00
CA ALA A 86 -8.58 -23.30 8.66
C ALA A 86 -8.60 -22.56 7.32
N MET A 87 -8.87 -21.26 7.36
CA MET A 87 -8.49 -20.31 6.33
C MET A 87 -7.09 -19.84 6.72
N ALA A 88 -6.10 -20.02 5.84
CA ALA A 88 -4.75 -19.52 6.05
C ALA A 88 -4.81 -18.00 6.35
N SER A 89 -4.61 -17.64 7.61
CA SER A 89 -4.43 -16.28 8.07
C SER A 89 -2.97 -16.15 8.45
N PRO A 90 -2.15 -15.51 7.62
CA PRO A 90 -0.82 -15.12 8.03
C PRO A 90 -0.96 -13.85 8.86
N GLY A 91 -0.79 -13.97 10.18
CA GLY A 91 -0.75 -12.79 11.05
C GLY A 91 0.54 -11.96 10.91
N HIS A 92 1.48 -12.36 10.05
CA HIS A 92 2.82 -11.78 9.96
C HIS A 92 3.34 -11.60 8.53
N ASN A 93 2.58 -11.97 7.50
CA ASN A 93 3.09 -11.81 6.14
C ASN A 93 3.01 -10.35 5.72
N PRO A 94 3.95 -9.90 4.88
CA PRO A 94 3.92 -8.58 4.31
C PRO A 94 2.60 -8.29 3.60
N PHE A 95 2.08 -7.07 3.79
CA PHE A 95 0.95 -6.56 3.03
C PHE A 95 1.06 -5.05 2.78
N ILE A 96 0.33 -4.60 1.77
CA ILE A 96 0.05 -3.17 1.55
C ILE A 96 -1.44 -2.98 1.28
N VAL A 97 -2.05 -2.08 2.04
CA VAL A 97 -3.44 -1.67 1.86
C VAL A 97 -3.47 -0.16 1.84
N GLY A 98 -4.08 0.44 0.83
CA GLY A 98 -4.06 1.89 0.68
C GLY A 98 -5.14 2.40 -0.26
N GLY A 99 -5.60 3.61 -0.01
CA GLY A 99 -6.62 4.25 -0.82
C GLY A 99 -6.44 5.75 -0.82
N GLY A 100 -6.99 6.42 -1.82
CA GLY A 100 -7.07 7.87 -1.85
C GLY A 100 -6.92 8.46 -3.23
N ARG A 101 -6.44 9.70 -3.30
CA ARG A 101 -6.16 10.34 -4.58
C ARG A 101 -4.90 11.19 -4.59
N TRP A 102 -4.31 11.29 -5.77
CA TRP A 102 -3.07 12.01 -6.05
C TRP A 102 -3.23 12.88 -7.30
N GLN A 103 -2.31 13.81 -7.49
CA GLN A 103 -2.30 14.72 -8.64
C GLN A 103 -1.19 14.39 -9.60
N VAL A 104 -1.51 14.38 -10.89
CA VAL A 104 -0.56 14.13 -11.98
C VAL A 104 -0.63 15.25 -13.01
N PRO A 105 0.52 15.77 -13.47
CA PRO A 105 0.52 16.80 -14.48
C PRO A 105 0.07 16.27 -15.83
N CYS A 106 -0.72 17.05 -16.56
CA CYS A 106 -1.21 16.70 -17.89
C CYS A 106 -0.10 16.33 -18.90
N GLY A 107 1.12 16.80 -18.67
CA GLY A 107 2.30 16.42 -19.45
C GLY A 107 2.62 14.93 -19.40
N VAL A 108 2.25 14.18 -18.34
CA VAL A 108 2.47 12.72 -18.27
C VAL A 108 1.40 11.91 -19.00
N ILE A 109 0.24 12.51 -19.26
CA ILE A 109 -0.91 11.87 -19.93
C ILE A 109 -0.78 11.97 -21.45
N THR A 110 -0.36 13.15 -21.92
CA THR A 110 -0.44 13.55 -23.34
C THR A 110 0.83 13.28 -24.14
N GLY A 111 1.91 12.85 -23.48
CA GLY A 111 3.17 12.50 -24.10
C GLY A 111 4.00 11.69 -23.13
N GLY A 112 4.60 10.60 -23.60
CA GLY A 112 5.36 9.70 -22.74
C GLY A 112 6.42 10.40 -21.94
N GLY A 113 6.41 10.12 -20.64
CA GLY A 113 7.34 10.71 -19.70
C GLY A 113 8.78 10.37 -20.04
N GLY A 114 9.52 11.37 -20.52
CA GLY A 114 10.94 11.50 -20.31
C GLY A 114 11.18 12.73 -19.43
N THR A 115 11.24 12.50 -18.12
CA THR A 115 11.79 13.34 -17.02
C THR A 115 11.97 14.85 -17.22
N SER A 116 11.51 15.65 -16.25
CA SER A 116 12.43 16.38 -15.35
C SER A 116 11.70 17.25 -14.31
N THR A 117 11.60 16.76 -13.08
CA THR A 117 11.70 17.61 -11.89
C THR A 117 13.11 17.46 -11.33
N GLY A 118 13.98 18.42 -11.68
CA GLY A 118 15.23 18.69 -10.96
C GLY A 118 16.51 18.02 -11.47
N GLY A 119 17.20 18.65 -12.44
CA GLY A 119 18.61 18.36 -12.73
C GLY A 119 19.06 18.78 -14.13
N SER A 120 19.81 19.88 -14.21
CA SER A 120 20.80 20.22 -15.25
C SER A 120 20.65 19.67 -16.69
N THR A 121 20.37 20.58 -17.64
CA THR A 121 20.65 20.51 -19.10
C THR A 121 20.09 19.32 -19.89
N PRO A 122 19.00 19.50 -20.68
CA PRO A 122 18.62 18.53 -21.70
C PRO A 122 19.48 18.76 -22.95
N THR A 123 20.24 17.76 -23.35
CA THR A 123 20.94 17.78 -24.64
C THR A 123 20.19 16.89 -25.63
N SER A 124 19.76 17.54 -26.71
CA SER A 124 19.32 17.04 -28.02
C SER A 124 17.98 16.29 -28.15
N GLY A 125 17.01 16.96 -28.80
CA GLY A 125 16.48 16.39 -30.05
C GLY A 125 14.97 16.36 -30.28
N GLY A 126 14.12 16.71 -29.31
CA GLY A 126 12.67 16.79 -29.49
C GLY A 126 12.15 18.17 -29.13
N ALA A 127 11.20 18.71 -29.91
CA ALA A 127 10.57 19.99 -29.60
C ALA A 127 10.01 19.98 -28.16
N PRO A 128 10.14 21.08 -27.38
CA PRO A 128 9.55 21.14 -26.05
C PRO A 128 8.03 21.04 -26.20
N ILE A 129 7.45 19.91 -25.79
CA ILE A 129 6.01 19.80 -25.60
C ILE A 129 5.70 20.74 -24.44
N GLN A 130 4.86 21.76 -24.67
CA GLN A 130 4.50 22.72 -23.63
C GLN A 130 3.93 21.95 -22.43
N GLN A 131 4.68 21.95 -21.33
CA GLN A 131 4.19 21.45 -20.04
C GLN A 131 3.01 22.33 -19.63
N SER A 132 1.81 21.79 -19.67
CA SER A 132 0.68 22.39 -18.97
C SER A 132 0.93 22.28 -17.47
N SER A 133 0.64 23.36 -16.74
CA SER A 133 0.56 23.32 -15.26
C SER A 133 -0.71 22.62 -14.77
N ASP A 134 -1.60 22.21 -15.68
CA ASP A 134 -2.84 21.55 -15.32
C ASP A 134 -2.54 20.19 -14.69
N LEU A 135 -3.18 19.96 -13.54
CA LEU A 135 -3.12 18.71 -12.81
C LEU A 135 -4.47 18.02 -12.94
N ILE A 136 -4.44 16.71 -13.12
CA ILE A 136 -5.61 15.86 -12.93
C ILE A 136 -5.49 15.10 -11.62
N TRP A 137 -6.63 14.71 -11.10
CA TRP A 137 -6.80 13.74 -10.03
C TRP A 137 -6.79 12.33 -10.57
N VAL A 138 -6.14 11.45 -9.83
CA VAL A 138 -6.20 10.00 -10.01
C VAL A 138 -6.52 9.39 -8.66
N ASN A 139 -7.57 8.58 -8.62
CA ASN A 139 -7.92 7.79 -7.46
C ASN A 139 -7.16 6.47 -7.53
N VAL A 140 -6.66 6.01 -6.40
CA VAL A 140 -5.91 4.75 -6.28
C VAL A 140 -6.52 3.91 -5.16
N ALA A 141 -6.56 2.60 -5.38
CA ALA A 141 -6.89 1.64 -4.36
C ALA A 141 -5.98 0.40 -4.52
N VAL A 142 -5.28 0.03 -3.46
CA VAL A 142 -4.38 -1.11 -3.41
C VAL A 142 -4.74 -2.00 -2.22
N ASN A 143 -4.80 -3.30 -2.49
CA ASN A 143 -4.97 -4.34 -1.50
C ASN A 143 -4.10 -5.52 -1.95
N PHE A 144 -2.86 -5.62 -1.45
CA PHE A 144 -1.88 -6.60 -1.88
C PHE A 144 -1.33 -7.36 -0.67
N HIS A 145 -1.28 -8.69 -0.77
CA HIS A 145 -0.94 -9.57 0.36
C HIS A 145 -0.02 -10.70 -0.09
N GLN A 146 0.90 -11.09 0.79
CA GLN A 146 1.70 -12.29 0.61
C GLN A 146 1.08 -13.49 1.37
N ARG A 147 0.98 -14.63 0.69
CA ARG A 147 0.60 -15.92 1.28
C ARG A 147 1.80 -16.61 1.92
N ASP A 148 1.53 -17.59 2.77
CA ASP A 148 2.57 -18.40 3.43
C ASP A 148 3.44 -19.19 2.46
N ASP A 149 2.91 -19.52 1.27
CA ASP A 149 3.67 -20.17 0.19
C ASP A 149 4.52 -19.21 -0.65
N GLY A 150 4.53 -17.92 -0.25
CA GLY A 150 5.25 -16.84 -0.91
C GLY A 150 4.52 -16.25 -2.13
N SER A 151 3.39 -16.80 -2.57
CA SER A 151 2.60 -16.23 -3.66
C SER A 151 1.84 -14.98 -3.23
N PHE A 152 1.44 -14.16 -4.20
CA PHE A 152 0.75 -12.90 -3.95
C PHE A 152 -0.71 -12.97 -4.40
N TYR A 153 -1.58 -12.24 -3.71
CA TYR A 153 -2.97 -12.07 -4.07
C TYR A 153 -3.43 -10.65 -3.75
N GLY A 154 -4.50 -10.23 -4.40
CA GLY A 154 -5.00 -8.88 -4.22
C GLY A 154 -5.37 -8.19 -5.51
N THR A 155 -5.53 -6.88 -5.41
CA THR A 155 -5.88 -6.01 -6.51
C THR A 155 -5.25 -4.64 -6.32
N LEU A 156 -4.80 -4.04 -7.42
CA LEU A 156 -4.37 -2.65 -7.49
C LEU A 156 -5.08 -2.00 -8.67
N ASN A 157 -5.80 -0.92 -8.37
CA ASN A 157 -6.60 -0.21 -9.34
C ASN A 157 -6.32 1.29 -9.29
N GLU A 158 -6.50 1.92 -10.44
CA GLU A 158 -6.66 3.36 -10.49
C GLU A 158 -7.78 3.79 -11.40
N THR A 159 -8.30 4.97 -11.09
CA THR A 159 -9.34 5.66 -11.84
C THR A 159 -8.91 7.10 -12.08
N ILE A 160 -9.05 7.57 -13.31
CA ILE A 160 -9.12 9.00 -13.63
C ILE A 160 -10.61 9.38 -13.58
N PRO A 161 -11.07 10.16 -12.59
CA PRO A 161 -12.45 10.60 -12.53
C PRO A 161 -12.89 11.42 -13.76
N ALA A 162 -14.19 11.40 -14.02
CA ALA A 162 -14.83 12.24 -15.03
C ALA A 162 -14.64 13.75 -14.77
N ASN A 163 -14.95 14.56 -15.79
CA ASN A 163 -14.94 16.03 -15.74
C ASN A 163 -13.56 16.65 -15.48
N GLN A 164 -12.51 16.00 -15.95
CA GLN A 164 -11.14 16.49 -15.87
C GLN A 164 -10.63 16.94 -17.23
N PHE A 165 -9.80 17.98 -17.23
CA PHE A 165 -9.37 18.65 -18.43
C PHE A 165 -7.87 18.94 -18.39
N CYS A 166 -7.23 18.78 -19.54
CA CYS A 166 -5.85 19.18 -19.80
C CYS A 166 -5.85 20.20 -20.93
N ASN A 167 -5.44 21.44 -20.66
CA ASN A 167 -5.47 22.53 -21.65
C ASN A 167 -6.84 22.70 -22.33
N GLY A 168 -7.93 22.52 -21.56
CA GLY A 168 -9.31 22.58 -22.08
C GLY A 168 -9.76 21.37 -22.88
N VAL A 169 -8.92 20.34 -23.05
CA VAL A 169 -9.30 19.05 -23.66
C VAL A 169 -9.75 18.10 -22.56
N PRO A 170 -10.94 17.48 -22.66
CA PRO A 170 -11.39 16.51 -21.68
C PRO A 170 -10.46 15.28 -21.72
N VAL A 171 -9.99 14.85 -20.55
CA VAL A 171 -9.17 13.62 -20.42
C VAL A 171 -10.02 12.37 -20.56
N GLY A 172 -11.30 12.46 -20.19
CA GLY A 172 -12.21 11.33 -20.16
C GLY A 172 -12.02 10.48 -18.90
N GLU A 173 -13.13 9.96 -18.40
CA GLU A 173 -13.09 8.99 -17.31
C GLU A 173 -12.45 7.68 -17.79
N THR A 174 -11.52 7.11 -17.03
CA THR A 174 -10.89 5.83 -17.36
C THR A 174 -10.41 5.10 -16.12
N HIS A 175 -10.40 3.77 -16.20
CA HIS A 175 -10.10 2.88 -15.09
C HIS A 175 -9.23 1.72 -15.57
N PHE A 176 -8.38 1.20 -14.68
CA PHE A 176 -7.81 -0.13 -14.85
C PHE A 176 -7.87 -0.92 -13.55
N THR A 177 -7.91 -2.24 -13.70
CA THR A 177 -7.77 -3.20 -12.61
C THR A 177 -6.59 -4.11 -12.88
N SER A 178 -5.72 -4.29 -11.90
CA SER A 178 -4.56 -5.18 -12.01
C SER A 178 -4.49 -6.17 -10.84
N LYS A 179 -3.88 -7.32 -11.10
CA LYS A 179 -3.80 -8.45 -10.16
C LYS A 179 -2.41 -9.09 -10.18
N PRO A 180 -1.89 -9.61 -9.06
CA PRO A 180 -0.65 -10.38 -9.04
C PRO A 180 -0.76 -11.80 -9.61
N GLU A 181 -1.94 -12.40 -9.61
CA GLU A 181 -2.13 -13.83 -9.93
C GLU A 181 -1.97 -14.21 -11.42
N PRO A 182 -2.33 -13.35 -12.41
CA PRO A 182 -2.14 -13.67 -13.83
C PRO A 182 -0.68 -13.97 -14.17
N SER A 183 -0.44 -14.76 -15.22
CA SER A 183 0.92 -15.02 -15.72
C SER A 183 1.34 -13.93 -16.72
N PRO A 184 2.53 -13.33 -16.61
CA PRO A 184 3.56 -13.58 -15.58
C PRO A 184 3.12 -13.07 -14.18
N PRO A 185 3.38 -13.85 -13.11
CA PRO A 185 2.95 -13.47 -11.76
C PRO A 185 3.58 -12.14 -11.37
N GLY A 186 2.77 -11.31 -10.75
CA GLY A 186 3.21 -10.08 -10.09
C GLY A 186 4.02 -10.39 -8.83
N CYS A 187 4.48 -9.33 -8.18
CA CYS A 187 5.18 -9.46 -6.92
C CYS A 187 5.05 -8.21 -6.06
N PHE A 188 5.35 -8.37 -4.77
CA PHE A 188 5.39 -7.31 -3.80
C PHE A 188 6.62 -7.49 -2.90
N GLY A 189 7.37 -6.41 -2.70
CA GLY A 189 8.53 -6.43 -1.82
C GLY A 189 8.87 -5.07 -1.22
N ILE A 190 9.38 -5.12 0.01
CA ILE A 190 9.89 -3.95 0.74
C ILE A 190 11.27 -3.59 0.20
N ASP A 191 11.52 -2.30 0.00
CA ASP A 191 12.83 -1.81 -0.42
C ASP A 191 13.86 -2.03 0.71
N PRO A 192 14.98 -2.72 0.44
CA PRO A 192 15.99 -3.01 1.46
C PRO A 192 16.73 -1.75 1.96
N SER A 193 16.68 -0.66 1.19
CA SER A 193 17.29 0.63 1.53
C SER A 193 16.32 1.62 2.17
N ALA A 194 15.01 1.35 2.11
CA ALA A 194 13.95 2.18 2.67
C ALA A 194 12.80 1.29 3.17
N THR A 195 12.82 0.90 4.45
CA THR A 195 11.88 -0.09 5.03
C THR A 195 10.41 0.34 5.04
N ASN A 196 10.15 1.62 4.81
CA ASN A 196 8.80 2.17 4.69
C ASN A 196 8.35 2.35 3.23
N THR A 197 9.15 1.84 2.28
CA THR A 197 8.87 1.87 0.85
C THR A 197 8.70 0.46 0.32
N ALA A 198 7.71 0.26 -0.53
CA ALA A 198 7.45 -1.01 -1.19
C ALA A 198 7.28 -0.83 -2.69
N HIS A 199 7.64 -1.87 -3.43
CA HIS A 199 7.48 -1.95 -4.87
C HIS A 199 6.52 -3.08 -5.21
N VAL A 200 5.56 -2.80 -6.09
CA VAL A 200 4.53 -3.73 -6.54
C VAL A 200 4.61 -3.87 -8.05
N VAL A 201 4.61 -5.11 -8.53
CA VAL A 201 4.37 -5.43 -9.94
C VAL A 201 3.09 -6.24 -10.01
N SER A 202 2.18 -5.85 -10.90
CA SER A 202 0.92 -6.55 -11.14
C SER A 202 0.59 -6.53 -12.63
N THR A 203 -0.33 -7.39 -13.04
CA THR A 203 -0.75 -7.51 -14.44
C THR A 203 -2.15 -6.94 -14.61
N VAL A 204 -2.34 -6.06 -15.60
CA VAL A 204 -3.64 -5.46 -15.91
C VAL A 204 -4.59 -6.56 -16.38
N THR A 205 -5.72 -6.68 -15.71
CA THR A 205 -6.76 -7.67 -16.03
C THR A 205 -7.97 -7.04 -16.69
N GLN A 206 -8.22 -5.75 -16.44
CA GLN A 206 -9.33 -5.01 -17.03
C GLN A 206 -8.93 -3.55 -17.25
N THR A 207 -9.48 -2.98 -18.31
CA THR A 207 -9.43 -1.54 -18.60
C THR A 207 -10.82 -1.10 -19.03
N SER A 208 -11.31 0.04 -18.55
CA SER A 208 -12.63 0.56 -18.90
C SER A 208 -12.65 2.09 -18.95
N GLY A 209 -13.79 2.64 -19.38
CA GLY A 209 -14.05 4.08 -19.42
C GLY A 209 -14.22 4.66 -20.82
N GLN A 210 -14.21 5.99 -20.90
CA GLN A 210 -14.38 6.78 -22.11
C GLN A 210 -13.11 6.85 -22.97
N GLN A 211 -11.94 6.67 -22.35
CA GLN A 211 -10.62 6.66 -22.98
C GLN A 211 -9.80 5.48 -22.44
N GLN A 212 -8.66 5.19 -23.06
CA GLN A 212 -7.72 4.20 -22.53
C GLN A 212 -6.85 4.84 -21.43
N PHE A 213 -6.47 4.04 -20.44
CA PHE A 213 -5.67 4.53 -19.30
C PHE A 213 -4.22 4.76 -19.74
N PRO A 214 -3.60 5.94 -19.49
CA PRO A 214 -2.22 6.20 -19.91
C PRO A 214 -1.20 5.32 -19.18
N ASN A 215 -0.18 4.82 -19.89
CA ASN A 215 0.82 3.92 -19.31
C ASN A 215 2.04 4.63 -18.68
N GLY A 216 2.09 5.97 -18.70
CA GLY A 216 3.23 6.77 -18.23
C GLY A 216 4.40 6.90 -19.20
N PHE A 217 4.40 6.14 -20.30
CA PHE A 217 5.45 6.11 -21.33
C PHE A 217 4.95 6.53 -22.71
N GLY A 218 3.77 7.16 -22.79
CA GLY A 218 3.25 7.79 -24.01
C GLY A 218 2.40 6.88 -24.86
N GLY A 219 2.02 5.73 -24.29
CA GLY A 219 0.97 4.88 -24.78
C GLY A 219 -0.12 4.72 -23.73
N PHE A 220 -0.91 3.67 -23.92
CA PHE A 220 -2.00 3.31 -23.05
C PHE A 220 -1.82 1.89 -22.54
N LEU A 221 -2.34 1.62 -21.34
CA LEU A 221 -2.40 0.28 -20.78
C LEU A 221 -3.36 -0.58 -21.59
N ALA A 222 -2.95 -1.83 -21.80
CA ALA A 222 -3.74 -2.92 -22.30
C ALA A 222 -3.88 -4.00 -21.24
N VAL A 223 -4.89 -4.87 -21.40
CA VAL A 223 -4.94 -6.13 -20.65
C VAL A 223 -3.67 -6.93 -20.94
N ASP A 224 -3.17 -7.62 -19.92
CA ASP A 224 -1.90 -8.36 -19.88
C ASP A 224 -0.63 -7.50 -19.79
N ASP A 225 -0.73 -6.16 -19.80
CA ASP A 225 0.42 -5.30 -19.48
C ASP A 225 0.83 -5.48 -18.01
N GLN A 226 2.13 -5.61 -17.76
CA GLN A 226 2.68 -5.48 -16.41
C GLN A 226 2.84 -4.00 -16.05
N ILE A 227 2.35 -3.64 -14.87
CA ILE A 227 2.47 -2.30 -14.31
C ILE A 227 3.34 -2.34 -13.06
N HIS A 228 4.00 -1.21 -12.85
CA HIS A 228 5.00 -1.03 -11.81
C HIS A 228 4.56 0.11 -10.91
N PHE A 229 4.40 -0.20 -9.64
CA PHE A 229 4.07 0.77 -8.60
C PHE A 229 5.15 0.81 -7.53
N SER A 230 5.32 1.97 -6.93
CA SER A 230 6.07 2.15 -5.70
C SER A 230 5.25 2.98 -4.74
N PHE A 231 5.36 2.65 -3.47
CA PHE A 231 4.58 3.26 -2.38
C PHE A 231 5.51 3.54 -1.22
N THR A 232 5.36 4.70 -0.60
CA THR A 232 6.03 5.04 0.66
C THR A 232 4.95 5.36 1.69
N ASP A 233 4.91 4.55 2.73
CA ASP A 233 4.13 4.78 3.95
C ASP A 233 4.96 5.68 4.87
N ASN A 234 4.53 6.91 5.09
CA ASN A 234 5.20 7.82 6.01
C ASN A 234 4.60 7.77 7.42
N GLY A 235 3.54 6.98 7.62
CA GLY A 235 2.71 6.89 8.81
C GLY A 235 1.24 7.24 8.53
N ASN A 236 0.45 7.40 9.61
CA ASN A 236 -0.97 7.73 9.51
C ASN A 236 -1.23 9.26 9.44
N PRO A 237 -2.22 9.73 8.65
CA PRO A 237 -2.69 11.11 8.66
C PRO A 237 -2.93 11.66 10.07
N GLY A 238 -2.41 12.86 10.33
CA GLY A 238 -2.50 13.53 11.64
C GLY A 238 -1.38 13.17 12.63
N HIS A 239 -0.59 12.13 12.36
CA HIS A 239 0.60 11.78 13.16
C HIS A 239 1.92 12.17 12.47
N GLN A 240 1.86 12.71 11.25
CA GLN A 240 3.01 12.98 10.39
C GLN A 240 2.96 14.36 9.72
N LEU A 241 4.14 14.86 9.35
CA LEU A 241 4.36 16.13 8.65
C LEU A 241 4.44 15.98 7.11
N VAL A 242 4.50 14.74 6.62
CA VAL A 242 4.72 14.41 5.21
C VAL A 242 3.63 13.41 4.81
N ASN A 243 3.01 13.64 3.66
CA ASN A 243 2.02 12.72 3.10
C ASN A 243 2.68 11.42 2.64
N ASP A 244 1.92 10.33 2.61
CA ASP A 244 2.33 9.13 1.90
C ASP A 244 2.60 9.44 0.43
N LYS A 245 3.41 8.62 -0.21
CA LYS A 245 3.77 8.81 -1.62
C LYS A 245 3.50 7.58 -2.43
N LEU A 246 3.20 7.79 -3.69
CA LEU A 246 3.11 6.73 -4.68
C LEU A 246 3.68 7.16 -6.03
N GLN A 247 3.92 6.16 -6.85
CA GLN A 247 4.25 6.35 -8.26
C GLN A 247 3.84 5.11 -9.04
N GLY A 248 3.34 5.31 -10.24
CA GLY A 248 2.82 4.30 -11.16
C GLY A 248 2.09 5.00 -12.30
N PRO A 249 1.62 4.26 -13.34
CA PRO A 249 0.77 4.84 -14.38
C PRO A 249 -0.31 5.72 -13.75
N PRO A 250 -0.68 6.90 -14.32
CA PRO A 250 -0.20 7.45 -15.58
C PRO A 250 1.14 8.18 -15.47
N ALA A 251 1.81 8.18 -14.31
CA ALA A 251 3.19 8.64 -14.22
C ALA A 251 4.17 7.49 -14.58
N PRO A 252 5.34 7.79 -15.16
CA PRO A 252 6.36 6.77 -15.36
C PRO A 252 6.85 6.26 -14.00
N ASN A 253 7.07 4.96 -13.88
CA ASN A 253 7.72 4.35 -12.73
C ASN A 253 8.80 3.37 -13.20
N ASP A 254 9.97 3.42 -12.55
CA ASP A 254 11.10 2.51 -12.79
C ASP A 254 11.28 1.50 -11.66
N SER A 255 10.32 1.41 -10.73
CA SER A 255 10.30 0.40 -9.71
C SER A 255 10.29 -0.99 -10.33
N THR A 256 11.04 -1.89 -9.71
CA THR A 256 11.10 -3.29 -10.10
C THR A 256 10.92 -4.13 -8.85
N CYS A 257 10.21 -5.23 -9.04
CA CYS A 257 10.13 -6.27 -8.06
C CYS A 257 10.27 -7.59 -8.81
N VAL A 258 11.08 -8.50 -8.28
CA VAL A 258 11.31 -9.82 -8.85
C VAL A 258 11.31 -10.83 -7.71
N GLN A 259 10.55 -11.91 -7.88
CA GLN A 259 10.59 -13.05 -6.98
C GLN A 259 11.45 -14.16 -7.56
N ASP A 260 12.41 -14.65 -6.77
CA ASP A 260 13.19 -15.84 -7.13
C ASP A 260 12.26 -17.06 -7.15
N PRO A 261 12.17 -17.80 -8.27
CA PRO A 261 11.18 -18.85 -8.43
C PRO A 261 11.40 -20.05 -7.50
N VAL A 262 12.62 -20.24 -6.97
CA VAL A 262 13.04 -21.38 -6.15
C VAL A 262 12.98 -21.04 -4.67
N THR A 263 13.63 -19.96 -4.26
CA THR A 263 13.78 -19.53 -2.87
C THR A 263 12.61 -18.67 -2.39
N LYS A 264 11.78 -18.17 -3.31
CA LYS A 264 10.68 -17.21 -3.05
C LYS A 264 11.14 -15.87 -2.47
N ALA A 265 12.45 -15.62 -2.41
CA ALA A 265 13.01 -14.34 -2.01
C ALA A 265 12.59 -13.25 -3.00
N VAL A 266 12.20 -12.09 -2.48
CA VAL A 266 11.82 -10.94 -3.29
C VAL A 266 12.97 -9.94 -3.30
N THR A 267 13.35 -9.49 -4.50
CA THR A 267 14.24 -8.35 -4.69
C THR A 267 13.40 -7.20 -5.22
N ALA A 268 13.32 -6.12 -4.45
CA ALA A 268 12.56 -4.94 -4.79
C ALA A 268 13.51 -3.73 -4.82
N THR A 269 13.56 -3.04 -5.96
CA THR A 269 14.47 -1.92 -6.19
C THR A 269 13.84 -0.89 -7.12
N GLY A 270 14.11 0.39 -6.89
CA GLY A 270 13.63 1.46 -7.76
C GLY A 270 13.94 2.82 -7.17
N ASN A 271 13.59 3.88 -7.89
CA ASN A 271 13.61 5.20 -7.28
C ASN A 271 12.44 5.35 -6.29
N PRO A 272 12.62 6.10 -5.19
CA PRO A 272 11.52 6.42 -4.29
C PRO A 272 10.40 7.16 -5.03
N PRO A 273 9.12 6.90 -4.70
CA PRO A 273 8.00 7.57 -5.34
C PRO A 273 8.01 9.08 -5.09
N SER A 274 7.67 9.86 -6.11
CA SER A 274 7.69 11.32 -6.03
C SER A 274 6.33 11.99 -5.82
N PHE A 275 5.22 11.31 -6.10
CA PHE A 275 3.89 11.93 -6.03
C PHE A 275 3.27 11.75 -4.65
N GLU A 276 2.74 12.83 -4.10
CA GLU A 276 2.05 12.80 -2.81
C GLU A 276 0.62 12.26 -2.95
N LEU A 277 0.25 11.38 -2.03
CA LEU A 277 -1.12 10.97 -1.80
C LEU A 277 -1.80 12.06 -0.95
N LEU A 278 -2.61 12.90 -1.58
CA LEU A 278 -3.11 14.13 -0.95
C LEU A 278 -4.33 13.90 -0.06
N HIS A 279 -5.17 12.93 -0.40
CA HIS A 279 -6.33 12.57 0.39
C HIS A 279 -6.44 11.05 0.48
N GLY A 280 -5.65 10.47 1.37
CA GLY A 280 -5.57 9.03 1.48
C GLY A 280 -4.66 8.56 2.60
N ASN A 281 -4.47 7.25 2.64
CA ASN A 281 -3.50 6.59 3.48
C ASN A 281 -2.97 5.35 2.77
N ILE A 282 -1.70 5.04 2.98
CA ILE A 282 -1.09 3.76 2.67
C ILE A 282 -0.67 3.14 3.99
N THR A 283 -1.04 1.87 4.20
CA THR A 283 -0.57 1.08 5.34
C THR A 283 0.29 -0.05 4.79
N LEU A 284 1.57 0.02 5.13
CA LEU A 284 2.55 -0.98 4.77
C LEU A 284 2.95 -1.77 6.01
N HIS A 285 2.76 -3.09 5.95
CA HIS A 285 3.28 -4.01 6.95
C HIS A 285 4.36 -4.88 6.29
N PRO A 286 5.60 -4.86 6.80
CA PRO A 286 6.70 -5.66 6.28
C PRO A 286 6.68 -7.13 6.77
#